data_AF-A0A6P0RU60-F1
#
_entry.id   AF-A0A6P0RU60-F1
#
_cell.length_a   1.000
_cell.length_b   1.000
_cell.length_c   1.000
_cell.angle_alpha   90.00
_cell.angle_beta   90.00
_cell.angle_gamma   90.00
#
_symmetry.space_group_name_H-M   'P 1'
#
loop_
_entity.id
_entity.type
_entity.pdbx_description
1 polymer ?
#
loop_
_entity_poly.entity_id
_entity_poly.type
_entity_poly.pdbx_seq_one_letter_code
_entity_poly.pdbx_strand_id
1 'polypeptide(L)'
;MKKTRFLTAALLLTPLLFAKVETWTTVTGDSIKAEIVGFHGPLVFFEKGKKRNTVNVPYVYLTDDCKARAVSWLEGYLEENQDQTTVAQSDAKITDLLEENLVTLQDGKLVPFEFASDVEPEYYVFYYSARWCGPCRRFTPKLVAFYNAMKMAGYDNFEVVFVSSDNGAGEMKRYIEEDKMPWPALKIGKRGMPTIRKMKGNGIPCLAVTDREGRILAHSYNGDEYLGPSEPKDLLRSFVTVSKSRMEKFAQPKAK
;
A
#
# COMPACT_ATOMS: atom_id res chain seq x y z
N MET A 1 50.20 -12.32 34.41
CA MET A 1 49.23 -12.79 33.39
C MET A 1 48.08 -11.80 33.25
N LYS A 2 48.10 -10.91 32.26
CA LYS A 2 46.89 -10.26 31.70
C LYS A 2 47.17 -9.99 30.23
N LYS A 3 46.52 -10.74 29.32
CA LYS A 3 46.60 -10.53 27.86
C LYS A 3 45.54 -9.50 27.49
N THR A 4 45.97 -8.30 27.10
CA THR A 4 45.10 -7.28 26.50
C THR A 4 44.81 -7.70 25.05
N ARG A 5 43.56 -8.03 24.74
CA ARG A 5 43.11 -8.27 23.36
C ARG A 5 42.75 -6.92 22.73
N PHE A 6 43.48 -6.52 21.70
CA PHE A 6 43.04 -5.45 20.79
C PHE A 6 41.92 -6.00 19.90
N LEU A 7 40.72 -5.44 20.01
CA LEU A 7 39.71 -5.59 18.98
C LEU A 7 40.08 -4.64 17.83
N THR A 8 40.57 -5.18 16.73
CA THR A 8 40.60 -4.50 15.44
C THR A 8 39.17 -4.39 14.94
N ALA A 9 38.59 -3.19 15.01
CA ALA A 9 37.35 -2.87 14.30
C ALA A 9 37.66 -2.85 12.80
N ALA A 10 37.29 -3.90 12.08
CA ALA A 10 37.27 -3.89 10.63
C ALA A 10 36.11 -2.98 10.19
N LEU A 11 36.45 -1.74 9.84
CA LEU A 11 35.53 -0.83 9.18
C LEU A 11 35.31 -1.36 7.76
N LEU A 12 34.31 -2.22 7.58
CA LEU A 12 33.82 -2.59 6.25
C LEU A 12 33.20 -1.32 5.64
N LEU A 13 33.97 -0.62 4.82
CA LEU A 13 33.39 0.32 3.86
C LEU A 13 32.55 -0.50 2.89
N THR A 14 31.26 -0.64 3.17
CA THR A 14 30.28 -1.01 2.17
C THR A 14 30.26 0.12 1.13
N PRO A 15 30.62 -0.14 -0.14
CA PRO A 15 30.52 0.89 -1.16
C PRO A 15 29.05 1.28 -1.28
N LEU A 16 28.71 2.55 -1.03
CA LEU A 16 27.44 3.11 -1.48
C LEU A 16 27.37 2.87 -2.99
N LEU A 17 26.49 1.97 -3.44
CA LEU A 17 26.08 1.95 -4.84
C LEU A 17 25.31 3.25 -5.07
N PHE A 18 26.01 4.28 -5.55
CA PHE A 18 25.37 5.49 -6.03
C PHE A 18 24.42 5.10 -7.16
N ALA A 19 23.13 5.24 -6.90
CA ALA A 19 22.08 5.08 -7.89
C ALA A 19 22.41 5.95 -9.12
N LYS A 20 22.42 5.29 -10.29
CA LYS A 20 22.96 5.83 -11.53
C LYS A 20 21.80 6.33 -12.38
N VAL A 21 21.90 7.57 -12.87
CA VAL A 21 20.95 8.08 -13.88
C VAL A 21 21.10 7.26 -15.15
N GLU A 22 20.03 6.55 -15.51
CA GLU A 22 19.97 5.62 -16.64
C GLU A 22 18.85 6.00 -17.61
N THR A 23 18.84 5.38 -18.78
CA THR A 23 17.73 5.49 -19.73
C THR A 23 16.80 4.29 -19.57
N TRP A 24 15.54 4.57 -19.31
CA TRP A 24 14.46 3.61 -19.13
C TRP A 24 13.49 3.74 -20.29
N THR A 25 13.10 2.62 -20.88
CA THR A 25 12.22 2.59 -22.04
C THR A 25 10.93 1.85 -21.74
N THR A 26 9.83 2.39 -22.26
CA THR A 26 8.54 1.72 -22.19
C THR A 26 8.29 0.87 -23.44
N VAL A 27 7.37 -0.09 -23.33
CA VAL A 27 6.88 -0.90 -24.47
C VAL A 27 6.16 -0.06 -25.53
N THR A 28 5.74 1.16 -25.19
CA THR A 28 5.17 2.15 -26.12
C THR A 28 6.23 2.96 -26.87
N GLY A 29 7.51 2.78 -26.54
CA GLY A 29 8.65 3.47 -27.17
C GLY A 29 9.09 4.75 -26.48
N ASP A 30 8.45 5.13 -25.37
CA ASP A 30 8.84 6.32 -24.61
C ASP A 30 10.19 6.07 -23.90
N SER A 31 11.00 7.12 -23.80
CA SER A 31 12.31 7.06 -23.15
C SER A 31 12.40 8.07 -22.00
N ILE A 32 12.88 7.60 -20.86
CA ILE A 32 12.99 8.36 -19.62
C ILE A 32 14.43 8.29 -19.14
N LYS A 33 15.13 9.43 -19.11
CA LYS A 33 16.46 9.51 -18.52
C LYS A 33 16.35 9.93 -17.06
N ALA A 34 16.52 9.00 -16.13
CA ALA A 34 16.24 9.19 -14.72
C ALA A 34 16.89 8.10 -13.85
N GLU A 35 16.85 8.31 -12.54
CA GLU A 35 17.29 7.36 -11.52
C GLU A 35 16.07 6.66 -10.91
N ILE A 36 16.15 5.35 -10.62
CA ILE A 36 15.12 4.71 -9.77
C ILE A 36 15.33 5.18 -8.35
N VAL A 37 14.29 5.75 -7.77
CA VAL A 37 14.27 6.20 -6.37
C VAL A 37 13.35 5.35 -5.51
N GLY A 38 12.61 4.42 -6.10
CA GLY A 38 11.76 3.51 -5.34
C GLY A 38 10.84 2.65 -6.19
N PHE A 39 10.27 1.66 -5.51
CA PHE A 39 9.11 0.92 -5.96
C PHE A 39 7.94 1.24 -5.04
N HIS A 40 6.75 1.31 -5.61
CA HIS A 40 5.48 1.37 -4.89
C HIS A 40 4.53 0.41 -5.61
N GLY A 41 4.55 -0.84 -5.13
CA GLY A 41 4.24 -2.09 -5.87
C GLY A 41 4.55 -2.04 -7.37
N PRO A 42 3.66 -2.05 -8.40
CA PRO A 42 4.13 -2.19 -9.76
C PRO A 42 4.51 -0.84 -10.35
N LEU A 43 4.49 0.28 -9.61
CA LEU A 43 5.09 1.51 -10.14
C LEU A 43 6.56 1.56 -9.77
N VAL A 44 7.37 1.83 -10.79
CA VAL A 44 8.77 2.22 -10.66
C VAL A 44 8.81 3.75 -10.63
N PHE A 45 9.36 4.30 -9.56
CA PHE A 45 9.47 5.74 -9.35
C PHE A 45 10.83 6.20 -9.83
N PHE A 46 10.80 7.17 -10.76
CA PHE A 46 11.99 7.74 -11.36
C PHE A 46 12.16 9.20 -10.95
N GLU A 47 13.38 9.63 -10.60
CA GLU A 47 13.69 11.04 -10.39
C GLU A 47 14.54 11.61 -11.53
N LYS A 48 14.09 12.73 -12.10
CA LYS A 48 14.77 13.44 -13.20
C LYS A 48 15.59 14.62 -12.67
N GLY A 49 16.89 14.44 -12.50
CA GLY A 49 17.83 15.53 -12.19
C GLY A 49 17.71 16.06 -10.76
N LYS A 50 18.21 17.28 -10.49
CA LYS A 50 18.42 17.82 -9.13
C LYS A 50 17.21 18.50 -8.48
N LYS A 51 16.06 18.58 -9.15
CA LYS A 51 14.82 19.15 -8.60
C LYS A 51 13.75 18.07 -8.68
N ARG A 52 13.08 17.77 -7.56
CA ARG A 52 11.99 16.79 -7.33
C ARG A 52 11.00 16.66 -8.50
N ASN A 53 11.44 16.08 -9.60
CA ASN A 53 10.69 15.90 -10.83
C ASN A 53 10.56 14.40 -11.03
N THR A 54 9.52 13.85 -10.42
CA THR A 54 9.28 12.43 -10.38
C THR A 54 8.44 11.99 -11.58
N VAL A 55 8.75 10.82 -12.11
CA VAL A 55 7.97 10.14 -13.15
C VAL A 55 7.72 8.72 -12.67
N ASN A 56 6.45 8.32 -12.64
CA ASN A 56 6.06 7.00 -12.17
C ASN A 56 5.63 6.17 -13.38
N VAL A 57 6.24 5.00 -13.54
CA VAL A 57 5.97 4.11 -14.68
C VAL A 57 5.51 2.76 -14.16
N PRO A 58 4.37 2.23 -14.62
CA PRO A 58 4.04 0.83 -14.39
C PRO A 58 5.16 -0.08 -14.89
N TYR A 59 5.71 -0.90 -14.00
CA TYR A 59 6.72 -1.93 -14.24
C TYR A 59 6.37 -2.78 -15.46
N VAL A 60 5.08 -3.12 -15.64
CA VAL A 60 4.59 -3.86 -16.79
C VAL A 60 4.85 -3.16 -18.14
N TYR A 61 4.90 -1.83 -18.13
CA TYR A 61 5.17 -1.01 -19.30
C TYR A 61 6.65 -0.80 -19.56
N LEU A 62 7.56 -1.21 -18.67
CA LEU A 62 8.98 -1.22 -19.00
C LEU A 62 9.30 -2.34 -20.01
N THR A 63 10.27 -2.09 -20.88
CA THR A 63 10.86 -3.15 -21.72
C THR A 63 11.49 -4.24 -20.84
N ASP A 64 11.68 -5.44 -21.38
CA ASP A 64 12.17 -6.59 -20.59
C ASP A 64 13.56 -6.34 -19.98
N ASP A 65 14.42 -5.65 -20.71
CA ASP A 65 15.73 -5.20 -20.25
C ASP A 65 15.61 -4.17 -19.09
N CYS A 66 14.72 -3.18 -19.22
CA CYS A 66 14.44 -2.24 -18.13
C CYS A 66 13.80 -2.92 -16.91
N LYS A 67 12.95 -3.93 -17.11
CA LYS A 67 12.36 -4.74 -16.03
C LYS A 67 13.43 -5.48 -15.25
N ALA A 68 14.38 -6.11 -15.93
CA ALA A 68 15.47 -6.83 -15.29
C ALA A 68 16.34 -5.89 -14.43
N ARG A 69 16.69 -4.71 -14.95
CA ARG A 69 17.44 -3.70 -14.18
C ARG A 69 16.65 -3.16 -12.99
N ALA A 70 15.36 -2.91 -13.16
CA ALA A 70 14.52 -2.43 -12.08
C ALA A 70 14.42 -3.47 -10.94
N VAL A 71 14.33 -4.76 -11.27
CA VAL A 71 14.39 -5.85 -10.26
C VAL A 71 15.74 -5.88 -9.55
N SER A 72 16.85 -5.80 -10.28
CA SER A 72 18.19 -5.77 -9.68
C SER A 72 18.38 -4.58 -8.72
N TRP A 73 17.84 -3.41 -9.06
CA TRP A 73 17.82 -2.26 -8.14
C TRP A 73 17.04 -2.56 -6.87
N LEU A 74 15.87 -3.18 -6.99
CA LEU A 74 15.01 -3.49 -5.84
C LEU A 74 15.67 -4.50 -4.91
N GLU A 75 16.30 -5.53 -5.45
CA GLU A 75 17.04 -6.53 -4.69
C GLU A 75 18.16 -5.88 -3.88
N GLY A 76 19.00 -5.04 -4.52
CA GLY A 76 20.05 -4.31 -3.81
C GLY A 76 19.51 -3.34 -2.75
N TYR A 77 18.43 -2.62 -3.06
CA TYR A 77 17.78 -1.74 -2.10
C TYR A 77 17.29 -2.49 -0.86
N LEU A 78 16.69 -3.67 -1.03
CA LEU A 78 16.19 -4.50 0.07
C LEU A 78 17.32 -5.08 0.93
N GLU A 79 18.43 -5.47 0.32
CA GLU A 79 19.63 -5.94 1.04
C GLU A 79 20.27 -4.82 1.88
N GLU A 80 20.38 -3.60 1.33
CA GLU A 80 21.00 -2.47 2.02
C GLU A 80 20.12 -1.87 3.12
N ASN A 81 18.79 -1.91 2.98
CA ASN A 81 17.84 -1.26 3.88
C ASN A 81 17.14 -2.22 4.84
N GLN A 82 17.66 -3.44 4.99
CA GLN A 82 17.10 -4.47 5.87
C GLN A 82 16.92 -3.99 7.34
N ASP A 83 17.73 -3.02 7.79
CA ASP A 83 17.67 -2.44 9.15
C ASP A 83 17.08 -1.01 9.24
N GLN A 84 16.70 -0.36 8.13
CA GLN A 84 16.30 1.07 8.10
C GLN A 84 14.81 1.36 7.88
N THR A 85 13.94 0.35 7.90
CA THR A 85 12.49 0.55 7.69
C THR A 85 11.81 1.14 8.94
N THR A 86 11.97 2.43 9.19
CA THR A 86 11.31 3.15 10.30
C THR A 86 9.89 3.59 9.94
N VAL A 87 8.96 2.64 9.79
CA VAL A 87 7.54 2.83 10.12
C VAL A 87 7.08 1.53 10.76
N ALA A 88 7.14 1.50 12.10
CA ALA A 88 6.63 0.46 13.01
C ALA A 88 6.11 -0.82 12.33
N GLN A 89 7.03 -1.72 11.94
CA GLN A 89 6.68 -3.11 11.72
C GLN A 89 6.18 -3.66 13.06
N SER A 90 4.88 -3.86 13.11
CA SER A 90 4.31 -4.89 13.96
C SER A 90 4.68 -6.22 13.32
N ASP A 91 5.37 -7.10 14.03
CA ASP A 91 5.62 -8.47 13.56
C ASP A 91 4.32 -9.29 13.36
N ALA A 92 3.17 -8.77 13.81
CA ALA A 92 1.86 -9.38 13.62
C ALA A 92 1.28 -9.03 12.24
N LYS A 93 0.66 -10.03 11.59
CA LYS A 93 -0.01 -9.84 10.30
C LYS A 93 -1.17 -8.87 10.45
N ILE A 94 -1.50 -8.16 9.37
CA ILE A 94 -2.63 -7.21 9.36
C ILE A 94 -3.94 -7.90 9.72
N THR A 95 -4.13 -9.16 9.31
CA THR A 95 -5.26 -10.00 9.70
C THR A 95 -5.40 -10.13 11.21
N ASP A 96 -4.33 -10.52 11.91
CA ASP A 96 -4.32 -10.66 13.37
C ASP A 96 -4.74 -9.37 14.07
N LEU A 97 -4.39 -8.22 13.49
CA LEU A 97 -4.78 -6.91 14.01
C LEU A 97 -6.28 -6.66 13.77
N LEU A 98 -6.79 -7.02 12.60
CA LEU A 98 -8.18 -6.76 12.19
C LEU A 98 -9.19 -7.73 12.81
N GLU A 99 -8.77 -8.94 13.17
CA GLU A 99 -9.61 -9.93 13.84
C GLU A 99 -10.31 -9.32 15.06
N GLU A 100 -11.61 -9.64 15.19
CA GLU A 100 -12.52 -9.15 16.24
C GLU A 100 -12.76 -7.62 16.29
N ASN A 101 -12.06 -6.84 15.45
CA ASN A 101 -12.09 -5.37 15.46
C ASN A 101 -12.83 -4.76 14.27
N LEU A 102 -13.27 -5.58 13.33
CA LEU A 102 -14.07 -5.15 12.18
C LEU A 102 -15.57 -5.21 12.49
N VAL A 103 -16.28 -4.22 11.97
CA VAL A 103 -17.75 -4.15 12.00
C VAL A 103 -18.29 -3.82 10.62
N THR A 104 -19.50 -4.26 10.33
CA THR A 104 -20.25 -3.89 9.13
C THR A 104 -21.65 -3.41 9.50
N LEU A 105 -22.28 -2.66 8.61
CA LEU A 105 -23.64 -2.15 8.80
C LEU A 105 -24.66 -3.16 8.25
N GLN A 106 -25.48 -3.72 9.14
CA GLN A 106 -26.61 -4.60 8.78
C GLN A 106 -27.86 -4.13 9.51
N ASP A 107 -28.96 -3.94 8.78
CA ASP A 107 -30.25 -3.49 9.33
C ASP A 107 -30.15 -2.27 10.26
N GLY A 108 -29.30 -1.31 9.86
CA GLY A 108 -29.06 -0.09 10.63
C GLY A 108 -28.29 -0.31 11.94
N LYS A 109 -27.62 -1.44 12.14
CA LYS A 109 -26.76 -1.71 13.30
C LYS A 109 -25.35 -2.09 12.86
N LEU A 110 -24.37 -1.64 13.64
CA LEU A 110 -23.00 -2.12 13.49
C LEU A 110 -22.90 -3.50 14.15
N VAL A 111 -22.60 -4.51 13.36
CA VAL A 111 -22.41 -5.90 13.79
C VAL A 111 -20.97 -6.33 13.49
N PRO A 112 -20.40 -7.33 14.21
CA PRO A 112 -19.09 -7.88 13.87
C PRO A 112 -19.01 -8.29 12.39
N PHE A 113 -17.85 -8.06 11.78
CA PHE A 113 -17.57 -8.50 10.42
C PHE A 113 -16.46 -9.55 10.45
N GLU A 114 -16.67 -10.63 9.71
CA GLU A 114 -15.68 -11.66 9.44
C GLU A 114 -15.52 -11.79 7.92
N PHE A 115 -14.30 -12.10 7.48
CA PHE A 115 -14.04 -12.32 6.07
C PHE A 115 -14.75 -13.62 5.63
N ALA A 116 -15.60 -13.51 4.60
CA ALA A 116 -16.44 -14.63 4.13
C ALA A 116 -15.67 -15.72 3.33
N SER A 117 -14.35 -15.59 3.19
CA SER A 117 -13.52 -16.29 2.21
C SER A 117 -12.39 -17.05 2.91
N ASP A 118 -12.13 -18.29 2.48
CA ASP A 118 -10.92 -19.04 2.83
C ASP A 118 -9.64 -18.36 2.33
N VAL A 119 -9.78 -17.43 1.39
CA VAL A 119 -8.70 -16.62 0.82
C VAL A 119 -8.63 -15.29 1.56
N GLU A 120 -7.61 -15.17 2.39
CA GLU A 120 -7.17 -13.93 3.02
C GLU A 120 -6.83 -12.86 1.95
N PRO A 121 -7.25 -11.60 2.09
CA PRO A 121 -6.80 -10.52 1.21
C PRO A 121 -5.28 -10.41 1.15
N GLU A 122 -4.69 -10.27 -0.04
CA GLU A 122 -3.26 -9.98 -0.20
C GLU A 122 -2.94 -8.52 0.11
N TYR A 123 -3.92 -7.64 -0.14
CA TYR A 123 -3.77 -6.20 0.04
C TYR A 123 -4.89 -5.62 0.91
N TYR A 124 -4.51 -4.74 1.82
CA TYR A 124 -5.45 -3.98 2.65
C TYR A 124 -5.36 -2.50 2.33
N VAL A 125 -6.52 -1.85 2.24
CA VAL A 125 -6.63 -0.43 1.96
C VAL A 125 -7.30 0.26 3.13
N PHE A 126 -6.52 0.93 3.97
CA PHE A 126 -7.04 1.70 5.09
C PHE A 126 -7.52 3.06 4.61
N TYR A 127 -8.83 3.27 4.68
CA TYR A 127 -9.47 4.51 4.30
C TYR A 127 -9.77 5.37 5.52
N TYR A 128 -8.93 6.37 5.76
CA TYR A 128 -9.15 7.32 6.85
C TYR A 128 -10.02 8.47 6.37
N SER A 129 -11.17 8.62 7.01
CA SER A 129 -12.21 9.52 6.55
C SER A 129 -13.17 9.89 7.68
N ALA A 130 -14.01 10.89 7.46
CA ALA A 130 -15.05 11.28 8.40
C ALA A 130 -16.24 11.91 7.69
N ARG A 131 -17.40 11.82 8.34
CA ARG A 131 -18.66 12.36 7.87
C ARG A 131 -18.64 13.88 7.71
N TRP A 132 -18.05 14.55 8.68
CA TRP A 132 -17.95 16.02 8.77
C TRP A 132 -16.94 16.61 7.77
N CYS A 133 -16.15 15.78 7.10
CA CYS A 133 -15.09 16.19 6.18
C CYS A 133 -15.63 16.35 4.75
N GLY A 134 -15.80 17.59 4.28
CA GLY A 134 -16.28 17.90 2.93
C GLY A 134 -15.48 17.24 1.79
N PRO A 135 -14.13 17.34 1.75
CA PRO A 135 -13.32 16.64 0.75
C PRO A 135 -13.49 15.11 0.79
N CYS A 136 -13.69 14.55 1.97
CA CYS A 136 -13.94 13.13 2.15
C CYS A 136 -15.24 12.69 1.48
N ARG A 137 -16.35 13.41 1.72
CA ARG A 137 -17.66 13.18 1.07
C ARG A 137 -17.60 13.26 -0.46
N ARG A 138 -16.66 14.03 -1.03
CA ARG A 138 -16.42 14.06 -2.48
C ARG A 138 -15.64 12.87 -3.01
N PHE A 139 -14.81 12.25 -2.17
CA PHE A 139 -13.96 11.13 -2.56
C PHE A 139 -14.66 9.78 -2.37
N THR A 140 -15.42 9.60 -1.28
CA THR A 140 -16.08 8.32 -0.96
C THR A 140 -16.88 7.73 -2.12
N PRO A 141 -17.72 8.47 -2.85
CA PRO A 141 -18.48 7.90 -3.97
C PRO A 141 -17.57 7.34 -5.08
N LYS A 142 -16.40 7.95 -5.30
CA LYS A 142 -15.41 7.47 -6.27
C LYS A 142 -14.76 6.17 -5.81
N LEU A 143 -14.47 6.05 -4.51
CA LEU A 143 -13.91 4.84 -3.93
C LEU A 143 -14.94 3.69 -3.95
N VAL A 144 -16.22 3.97 -3.66
CA VAL A 144 -17.32 2.99 -3.77
C VAL A 144 -17.45 2.48 -5.20
N ALA A 145 -17.49 3.37 -6.19
CA ALA A 145 -17.56 2.99 -7.59
C ALA A 145 -16.36 2.13 -8.02
N PHE A 146 -15.15 2.51 -7.59
CA PHE A 146 -13.94 1.73 -7.84
C PHE A 146 -14.03 0.32 -7.22
N TYR A 147 -14.39 0.23 -5.94
CA TYR A 147 -14.47 -1.03 -5.20
C TYR A 147 -15.44 -2.00 -5.87
N ASN A 148 -16.66 -1.53 -6.16
CA ASN A 148 -17.68 -2.35 -6.80
C ASN A 148 -17.22 -2.85 -8.18
N ALA A 149 -16.59 -1.99 -8.98
CA ALA A 149 -16.05 -2.39 -10.28
C ALA A 149 -14.96 -3.47 -10.16
N MET A 150 -14.08 -3.37 -9.15
CA MET A 150 -13.03 -4.36 -8.93
C MET A 150 -13.59 -5.70 -8.42
N LYS A 151 -14.51 -5.69 -7.46
CA LYS A 151 -15.17 -6.92 -6.98
C LYS A 151 -16.02 -7.56 -8.08
N MET A 152 -16.74 -6.78 -8.89
CA MET A 152 -17.49 -7.29 -10.06
C MET A 152 -16.57 -7.93 -11.12
N ALA A 153 -15.32 -7.46 -11.25
CA ALA A 153 -14.32 -8.07 -12.12
C ALA A 153 -13.60 -9.28 -11.49
N GLY A 154 -14.04 -9.72 -10.30
CA GLY A 154 -13.51 -10.87 -9.57
C GLY A 154 -12.11 -10.64 -9.00
N TYR A 155 -11.80 -9.42 -8.58
CA TYR A 155 -10.58 -9.13 -7.81
C TYR A 155 -10.88 -9.20 -6.32
N ASP A 156 -10.81 -10.40 -5.75
CA ASP A 156 -11.11 -10.65 -4.33
C ASP A 156 -9.86 -10.64 -3.43
N ASN A 157 -8.67 -10.48 -4.02
CA ASN A 157 -7.39 -10.46 -3.31
C ASN A 157 -7.07 -9.14 -2.61
N PHE A 158 -8.05 -8.25 -2.42
CA PHE A 158 -7.90 -7.04 -1.63
C PHE A 158 -9.17 -6.71 -0.85
N GLU A 159 -9.03 -5.97 0.25
CA GLU A 159 -10.16 -5.41 0.99
C GLU A 159 -9.92 -3.96 1.42
N VAL A 160 -10.98 -3.17 1.44
CA VAL A 160 -10.97 -1.81 2.00
C VAL A 160 -11.41 -1.88 3.46
N VAL A 161 -10.75 -1.14 4.34
CA VAL A 161 -11.15 -1.01 5.75
C VAL A 161 -11.34 0.46 6.06
N PHE A 162 -12.57 0.84 6.40
CA PHE A 162 -12.87 2.21 6.80
C PHE A 162 -12.35 2.48 8.22
N VAL A 163 -11.48 3.48 8.36
CA VAL A 163 -10.96 3.95 9.65
C VAL A 163 -11.54 5.33 9.95
N SER A 164 -12.61 5.35 10.73
CA SER A 164 -13.33 6.60 11.02
C SER A 164 -12.53 7.56 11.90
N SER A 165 -12.53 8.83 11.49
CA SER A 165 -12.12 10.00 12.27
C SER A 165 -13.34 10.78 12.82
N ASP A 166 -14.52 10.15 12.84
CA ASP A 166 -15.71 10.72 13.47
C ASP A 166 -15.63 10.65 14.99
N ASN A 167 -16.38 11.52 15.67
CA ASN A 167 -16.39 11.61 17.13
C ASN A 167 -17.06 10.41 17.83
N GLY A 168 -17.75 9.54 17.08
CA GLY A 168 -18.45 8.40 17.65
C GLY A 168 -19.09 7.47 16.64
N ALA A 169 -19.49 6.29 17.12
CA ALA A 169 -20.09 5.22 16.30
C ALA A 169 -21.36 5.65 15.56
N GLY A 170 -22.15 6.57 16.11
CA GLY A 170 -23.36 7.07 15.46
C GLY A 170 -23.07 7.85 14.17
N GLU A 171 -22.09 8.74 14.18
CA GLU A 171 -21.69 9.51 12.99
C GLU A 171 -21.01 8.62 11.95
N MET A 172 -20.16 7.70 12.40
CA MET A 172 -19.55 6.67 11.55
C MET A 172 -20.63 5.83 10.83
N LYS A 173 -21.62 5.35 11.58
CA LYS A 173 -22.74 4.57 11.04
C LYS A 173 -23.49 5.37 9.98
N ARG A 174 -23.89 6.61 10.29
CA ARG A 174 -24.59 7.51 9.34
C ARG A 174 -23.77 7.72 8.07
N TYR A 175 -22.45 7.83 8.20
CA TYR A 175 -21.57 8.03 7.05
C TYR A 175 -21.49 6.81 6.14
N ILE A 176 -21.31 5.62 6.73
CA ILE A 176 -21.33 4.33 6.02
C ILE A 176 -22.65 4.18 5.25
N GLU A 177 -23.77 4.50 5.90
CA GLU A 177 -25.12 4.39 5.34
C GLU A 177 -25.38 5.40 4.20
N GLU A 178 -25.13 6.69 4.44
CA GLU A 178 -25.41 7.75 3.45
C GLU A 178 -24.55 7.62 2.19
N ASP A 179 -23.27 7.28 2.36
CA ASP A 179 -22.34 7.17 1.24
C ASP A 179 -22.21 5.73 0.71
N LYS A 180 -23.05 4.81 1.22
CA LYS A 180 -23.20 3.43 0.73
C LYS A 180 -21.88 2.68 0.67
N MET A 181 -21.10 2.74 1.74
CA MET A 181 -19.81 2.04 1.81
C MET A 181 -20.05 0.52 1.92
N PRO A 182 -19.57 -0.28 0.95
CA PRO A 182 -19.81 -1.73 0.93
C PRO A 182 -18.81 -2.55 1.75
N TRP A 183 -17.75 -1.90 2.26
CA TRP A 183 -16.64 -2.52 2.95
C TRP A 183 -16.76 -2.40 4.48
N PRO A 184 -16.06 -3.24 5.26
CA PRO A 184 -16.07 -3.16 6.71
C PRO A 184 -15.40 -1.90 7.26
N ALA A 185 -15.71 -1.57 8.50
CA ALA A 185 -15.13 -0.47 9.25
C ALA A 185 -14.42 -0.98 10.51
N LEU A 186 -13.38 -0.26 10.90
CA LEU A 186 -12.72 -0.46 12.18
C LEU A 186 -13.61 0.04 13.31
N LYS A 187 -13.81 -0.78 14.34
CA LYS A 187 -14.61 -0.40 15.52
C LYS A 187 -14.05 0.86 16.18
N ILE A 188 -14.93 1.81 16.48
CA ILE A 188 -14.58 3.02 17.23
C ILE A 188 -14.31 2.67 18.70
N GLY A 189 -13.11 2.98 19.20
CA GLY A 189 -12.69 2.73 20.58
C GLY A 189 -11.21 3.01 20.82
N LYS A 190 -10.82 3.14 22.10
CA LYS A 190 -9.43 3.42 22.52
C LYS A 190 -8.52 2.18 22.58
N ARG A 191 -9.09 0.97 22.66
CA ARG A 191 -8.34 -0.28 22.69
C ARG A 191 -8.26 -0.84 21.27
N GLY A 192 -7.06 -1.20 20.83
CA GLY A 192 -6.92 -2.20 19.78
C GLY A 192 -5.76 -1.99 18.83
N MET A 193 -5.60 -0.81 18.23
CA MET A 193 -4.90 -0.78 16.92
C MET A 193 -4.02 0.45 16.68
N PRO A 194 -3.02 0.70 17.55
CA PRO A 194 -2.08 1.81 17.35
C PRO A 194 -1.38 1.73 15.99
N THR A 195 -1.06 0.53 15.50
CA THR A 195 -0.38 0.34 14.22
C THR A 195 -1.20 0.88 13.04
N ILE A 196 -2.44 0.41 12.87
CA ILE A 196 -3.32 0.88 11.78
C ILE A 196 -3.64 2.36 11.94
N ARG A 197 -3.83 2.87 13.17
CA ARG A 197 -4.07 4.31 13.37
C ARG A 197 -2.85 5.18 13.08
N LYS A 198 -1.63 4.67 13.28
CA LYS A 198 -0.37 5.37 12.97
C LYS A 198 -0.07 5.47 11.49
N MET A 199 -0.64 4.58 10.66
CA MET A 199 -0.53 4.66 9.20
C MET A 199 -1.30 5.85 8.60
N LYS A 200 -2.12 6.56 9.39
CA LYS A 200 -2.81 7.77 8.93
C LYS A 200 -1.81 8.91 8.76
N GLY A 201 -1.87 9.60 7.62
CA GLY A 201 -1.18 10.88 7.44
C GLY A 201 -1.77 12.04 8.26
N ASN A 202 -1.23 13.25 8.03
CA ASN A 202 -1.56 14.47 8.79
C ASN A 202 -3.02 14.94 8.59
N GLY A 203 -3.75 14.42 7.61
CA GLY A 203 -5.10 14.85 7.25
C GLY A 203 -5.95 13.74 6.64
N ILE A 204 -7.17 14.10 6.27
CA ILE A 204 -8.15 13.24 5.60
C ILE A 204 -8.76 13.97 4.40
N PRO A 205 -9.19 13.27 3.33
CA PRO A 205 -9.16 11.82 3.16
C PRO A 205 -7.73 11.27 2.96
N CYS A 206 -7.45 10.11 3.55
CA CYS A 206 -6.16 9.43 3.41
C CYS A 206 -6.39 7.96 3.07
N LEU A 207 -5.62 7.44 2.11
CA LEU A 207 -5.50 6.01 1.84
C LEU A 207 -4.10 5.54 2.18
N ALA A 208 -4.02 4.44 2.90
CA ALA A 208 -2.80 3.64 3.05
C ALA A 208 -3.08 2.25 2.46
N VAL A 209 -2.35 1.89 1.41
CA VAL A 209 -2.40 0.55 0.80
C VAL A 209 -1.25 -0.25 1.37
N THR A 210 -1.54 -1.44 1.86
CA THR A 210 -0.57 -2.34 2.49
C THR A 210 -0.66 -3.74 1.92
N ASP A 211 0.40 -4.53 2.07
CA ASP A 211 0.31 -5.99 1.97
C ASP A 211 -0.13 -6.63 3.31
N ARG A 212 -0.14 -7.97 3.37
CA ARG A 212 -0.52 -8.74 4.56
C ARG A 212 0.41 -8.51 5.75
N GLU A 213 1.67 -8.22 5.49
CA GLU A 213 2.67 -7.92 6.50
C GLU A 213 2.59 -6.47 7.01
N GLY A 214 1.69 -5.67 6.44
CA GLY A 214 1.48 -4.28 6.84
C GLY A 214 2.50 -3.30 6.27
N ARG A 215 3.30 -3.71 5.27
CA ARG A 215 4.20 -2.80 4.56
C ARG A 215 3.37 -1.90 3.67
N ILE A 216 3.60 -0.59 3.74
CA ILE A 216 2.89 0.41 2.94
C ILE A 216 3.42 0.39 1.49
N LEU A 217 2.54 0.08 0.54
CA LEU A 217 2.81 0.01 -0.90
C LEU A 217 2.38 1.26 -1.65
N ALA A 218 1.40 1.99 -1.11
CA ALA A 218 0.95 3.28 -1.63
C ALA A 218 0.29 4.11 -0.53
N HIS A 219 0.48 5.43 -0.58
CA HIS A 219 -0.02 6.31 0.47
C HIS A 219 -0.48 7.67 -0.08
N SER A 220 -1.45 8.31 0.58
CA SER A 220 -1.90 9.68 0.23
C SER A 220 -0.91 10.78 0.59
N TYR A 221 0.19 10.43 1.25
CA TYR A 221 1.26 11.34 1.64
C TYR A 221 2.62 10.74 1.31
N ASN A 222 3.57 11.61 0.95
CA ASN A 222 5.00 11.32 0.93
C ASN A 222 5.69 12.21 1.97
N GLY A 223 6.00 11.65 3.14
CA GLY A 223 6.35 12.44 4.31
C GLY A 223 5.21 13.40 4.68
N ASP A 224 5.49 14.70 4.70
CA ASP A 224 4.50 15.75 5.00
C ASP A 224 3.70 16.23 3.77
N GLU A 225 4.13 15.86 2.56
CA GLU A 225 3.47 16.29 1.32
C GLU A 225 2.19 15.48 1.08
N TYR A 226 1.07 16.17 0.87
CA TYR A 226 -0.21 15.54 0.57
C TYR A 226 -0.40 15.37 -0.95
N LEU A 227 -0.39 14.11 -1.40
CA LEU A 227 -0.62 13.70 -2.79
C LEU A 227 -2.10 13.46 -3.09
N GLY A 228 -2.90 13.21 -2.03
CA GLY A 228 -4.32 12.90 -2.15
C GLY A 228 -4.62 11.41 -2.28
N PRO A 229 -5.91 11.03 -2.23
CA PRO A 229 -6.31 9.62 -2.22
C PRO A 229 -6.50 9.01 -3.61
N SER A 230 -6.41 9.79 -4.69
CA SER A 230 -6.59 9.27 -6.05
C SER A 230 -5.44 8.37 -6.47
N GLU A 231 -4.20 8.81 -6.24
CA GLU A 231 -2.99 8.09 -6.63
C GLU A 231 -2.89 6.69 -5.99
N PRO A 232 -2.98 6.52 -4.65
CA PRO A 232 -2.96 5.18 -4.03
C PRO A 232 -4.11 4.28 -4.49
N LYS A 233 -5.29 4.83 -4.80
CA LYS A 233 -6.42 4.08 -5.37
C LYS A 233 -6.12 3.58 -6.80
N ASP A 234 -5.50 4.40 -7.65
CA ASP A 234 -5.15 3.99 -9.01
C ASP A 234 -4.00 2.97 -9.01
N LEU A 235 -3.06 3.12 -8.08
CA LEU A 235 -1.99 2.17 -7.80
C LEU A 235 -2.50 0.79 -7.40
N LEU A 236 -3.50 0.75 -6.51
CA LEU A 236 -4.14 -0.48 -6.05
C LEU A 236 -4.62 -1.37 -7.19
N ARG A 237 -5.24 -0.80 -8.23
CA ARG A 237 -5.68 -1.55 -9.41
C ARG A 237 -4.54 -2.33 -10.04
N SER A 238 -3.36 -1.73 -10.08
CA SER A 238 -2.18 -2.35 -10.68
C SER A 238 -1.64 -3.50 -9.81
N PHE A 239 -1.62 -3.35 -8.48
CA PHE A 239 -1.25 -4.45 -7.54
C PHE A 239 -2.15 -5.67 -7.77
N VAL A 240 -3.46 -5.47 -7.71
CA VAL A 240 -4.43 -6.58 -7.71
C VAL A 240 -4.54 -7.27 -9.06
N THR A 241 -4.38 -6.53 -10.16
CA THR A 241 -4.40 -7.08 -11.53
C THR A 241 -3.20 -7.99 -11.80
N VAL A 242 -2.00 -7.56 -11.40
CA VAL A 242 -0.78 -8.35 -11.59
C VAL A 242 -0.87 -9.66 -10.81
N SER A 243 -1.33 -9.62 -9.56
CA SER A 243 -1.46 -10.83 -8.75
C SER A 243 -2.46 -11.83 -9.33
N LYS A 244 -3.65 -11.38 -9.75
CA LYS A 244 -4.64 -12.26 -10.39
C LYS A 244 -4.08 -12.95 -11.64
N SER A 245 -3.38 -12.21 -12.50
CA SER A 245 -2.75 -12.79 -13.70
C SER A 245 -1.68 -13.84 -13.37
N ARG A 246 -0.99 -13.68 -12.24
CA ARG A 246 -0.01 -14.64 -11.74
C ARG A 246 -0.71 -15.91 -11.28
N MET A 247 -1.80 -15.79 -10.51
CA MET A 247 -2.59 -16.93 -10.05
C MET A 247 -3.22 -17.72 -11.21
N GLU A 248 -3.79 -17.05 -12.20
CA GLU A 248 -4.38 -17.72 -13.38
C GLU A 248 -3.33 -18.48 -14.20
N LYS A 249 -2.13 -17.94 -14.36
CA LYS A 249 -1.00 -18.63 -15.04
C LYS A 249 -0.54 -19.88 -14.29
N PHE A 250 -0.59 -19.89 -12.96
CA PHE A 250 -0.25 -21.07 -12.15
C PHE A 250 -1.40 -22.08 -12.05
N ALA A 251 -2.64 -21.65 -12.25
CA ALA A 251 -3.82 -22.51 -12.25
C ALA A 251 -4.03 -23.26 -13.58
N GLN A 252 -3.37 -22.85 -14.68
CA GLN A 252 -3.42 -23.62 -15.92
C GLN A 252 -2.59 -24.90 -15.78
N PRO A 253 -3.16 -26.09 -16.05
CA PRO A 253 -2.40 -27.33 -16.02
C PRO A 253 -1.26 -27.22 -17.04
N LYS A 254 -0.04 -27.59 -16.64
CA LYS A 254 1.09 -27.68 -17.56
C LYS A 254 0.66 -28.54 -18.74
N ALA A 255 0.53 -27.93 -19.91
CA ALA A 255 0.33 -28.65 -21.15
C ALA A 255 1.47 -29.66 -21.28
N LYS A 256 1.12 -30.94 -21.40
CA LYS A 256 2.06 -32.05 -21.62
C LYS A 256 2.70 -31.95 -23.00
#